data_AF-A0A840A3A4-F1
#
_entry.id   AF-A0A840A3A4-F1
#
_cell.length_a   1.000
_cell.length_b   1.000
_cell.length_c   1.000
_cell.angle_alpha   90.00
_cell.angle_beta   90.00
_cell.angle_gamma   90.00
#
_symmetry.space_group_name_H-M   'P 1'
#
loop_
_entity.id
_entity.type
_entity.pdbx_description
1 polymer ?
#
loop_
_entity_poly.entity_id
_entity_poly.type
_entity_poly.pdbx_seq_one_letter_code
_entity_poly.pdbx_strand_id
1 'polypeptide(L)'
;MRIALSLALVAVLAAACSKKEEAAKAPEAAAPAAPAAPALAAADLEGPKPGKWKMTTNLSAAPKPVTVETCVAQTSFKDMDAAKQQAGVTCSEQSYRREGADIVGHSVCTIQGGMKVITDSRISGDFTSRYTIDAKTVMDPAPTPAMKETTMKVTAERIGDC
;
A
#
# COMPACT_ATOMS: atom_id res chain seq x y z
N MET A 1 45.87 23.57 -27.50
CA MET A 1 45.34 24.21 -28.74
C MET A 1 45.02 23.12 -29.76
N ARG A 2 43.78 23.13 -30.30
CA ARG A 2 43.28 22.40 -31.51
C ARG A 2 43.07 20.88 -31.33
N ILE A 3 41.87 20.37 -31.01
CA ILE A 3 40.60 20.25 -31.77
C ILE A 3 40.79 19.68 -33.19
N ALA A 4 40.29 18.45 -33.39
CA ALA A 4 39.62 17.97 -34.60
C ALA A 4 38.91 16.64 -34.27
N LEU A 5 37.62 16.68 -33.92
CA LEU A 5 36.52 16.14 -34.72
C LEU A 5 36.89 15.03 -35.71
N SER A 6 36.33 13.84 -35.50
CA SER A 6 36.14 12.83 -36.55
C SER A 6 34.76 12.23 -36.38
N LEU A 7 33.81 12.75 -37.15
CA LEU A 7 32.58 12.04 -37.48
C LEU A 7 32.96 10.84 -38.35
N ALA A 8 32.54 9.63 -37.96
CA ALA A 8 32.47 8.49 -38.86
C ALA A 8 31.14 7.77 -38.65
N LEU A 9 30.30 7.99 -39.66
CA LEU A 9 29.04 7.36 -39.99
C LEU A 9 29.24 5.83 -40.16
N VAL A 10 28.51 4.97 -39.43
CA VAL A 10 28.42 3.54 -39.81
C VAL A 10 27.00 3.00 -39.63
N ALA A 11 26.35 2.87 -40.78
CA ALA A 11 25.47 1.81 -41.24
C ALA A 11 24.29 1.34 -40.35
N VAL A 12 23.12 1.78 -40.80
CA VAL A 12 21.83 1.10 -40.66
C VAL A 12 21.93 -0.32 -41.24
N LEU A 13 21.63 -1.34 -40.43
CA LEU A 13 21.26 -2.67 -40.89
C LEU A 13 19.76 -2.86 -40.64
N ALA A 14 19.00 -2.81 -41.73
CA ALA A 14 17.63 -3.28 -41.80
C ALA A 14 17.65 -4.75 -42.24
N ALA A 15 17.13 -5.66 -41.41
CA ALA A 15 16.67 -6.98 -41.85
C ALA A 15 15.72 -7.59 -40.82
N ALA A 16 14.43 -7.57 -41.15
CA ALA A 16 13.46 -8.67 -41.00
C ALA A 16 12.06 -8.12 -40.67
N CYS A 17 11.25 -8.01 -41.72
CA CYS A 17 9.82 -7.78 -41.63
C CYS A 17 9.11 -8.89 -40.86
N SER A 18 8.27 -8.51 -39.90
CA SER A 18 6.96 -9.14 -39.71
C SER A 18 5.96 -8.05 -39.31
N LYS A 19 5.13 -7.73 -40.30
CA LYS A 19 3.88 -6.94 -40.29
C LYS A 19 3.21 -6.81 -38.90
N LYS A 20 3.01 -5.58 -38.44
CA LYS A 20 1.70 -4.91 -38.33
C LYS A 20 1.89 -3.51 -37.74
N GLU A 21 1.91 -2.51 -38.62
CA GLU A 21 1.69 -1.10 -38.25
C GLU A 21 0.20 -0.89 -37.93
N GLU A 22 -0.09 -0.29 -36.78
CA GLU A 22 -1.29 0.51 -36.59
C GLU A 22 -0.95 1.71 -35.68
N ALA A 23 -0.89 2.87 -36.34
CA ALA A 23 -1.16 4.23 -35.89
C ALA A 23 -0.83 4.68 -34.44
N ALA A 24 0.14 5.60 -34.39
CA ALA A 24 0.07 6.89 -33.70
C ALA A 24 -0.22 6.95 -32.18
N LYS A 25 0.85 7.18 -31.40
CA LYS A 25 0.87 8.25 -30.39
C LYS A 25 2.31 8.67 -30.09
N ALA A 26 2.50 9.97 -29.89
CA ALA A 26 3.77 10.63 -29.57
C ALA A 26 4.56 9.89 -28.47
N PRO A 27 5.91 9.95 -28.47
CA PRO A 27 6.68 9.48 -27.34
C PRO A 27 6.43 10.46 -26.19
N GLU A 28 5.50 10.10 -25.32
CA GLU A 28 5.50 10.56 -23.94
C GLU A 28 6.88 10.19 -23.39
N ALA A 29 7.63 11.21 -22.99
CA ALA A 29 8.96 11.06 -22.44
C ALA A 29 8.94 9.91 -21.43
N ALA A 30 9.79 8.90 -21.65
CA ALA A 30 10.01 7.86 -20.67
C ALA A 30 10.41 8.55 -19.37
N ALA A 31 9.46 8.63 -18.44
CA ALA A 31 9.71 9.09 -17.09
C ALA A 31 10.85 8.20 -16.56
N PRO A 32 11.94 8.79 -16.03
CA PRO A 32 12.98 7.98 -15.40
C PRO A 32 12.30 7.11 -14.35
N ALA A 33 12.52 5.80 -14.42
CA ALA A 33 12.04 4.87 -13.42
C ALA A 33 12.53 5.37 -12.05
N ALA A 34 11.60 5.86 -11.23
CA ALA A 34 11.92 6.31 -9.90
C ALA A 34 12.60 5.15 -9.16
N PRO A 35 13.71 5.38 -8.44
CA PRO A 35 14.34 4.32 -7.66
C PRO A 35 13.30 3.73 -6.72
N ALA A 36 13.13 2.41 -6.78
CA ALA A 36 12.25 1.69 -5.87
C ALA A 36 12.71 2.00 -4.44
N ALA A 37 11.87 2.66 -3.65
CA ALA A 37 12.17 2.92 -2.25
C ALA A 37 12.45 1.59 -1.54
N PRO A 38 13.42 1.53 -0.62
CA PRO A 38 13.75 0.30 0.09
C PRO A 38 12.50 -0.24 0.81
N ALA A 39 12.25 -1.54 0.64
CA ALA A 39 11.25 -2.25 1.42
C ALA A 39 11.65 -2.16 2.91
N LEU A 40 10.70 -1.78 3.76
CA LEU A 40 10.93 -1.74 5.21
C LEU A 40 10.48 -3.07 5.80
N ALA A 41 11.29 -3.65 6.68
CA ALA A 41 10.77 -4.75 7.48
C ALA A 41 9.67 -4.18 8.39
N ALA A 42 8.55 -4.89 8.53
CA ALA A 42 7.47 -4.50 9.45
C ALA A 42 7.99 -4.28 10.89
N ALA A 43 9.09 -4.96 11.25
CA ALA A 43 9.75 -4.78 12.55
C ALA A 43 10.35 -3.37 12.77
N ASP A 44 10.67 -2.64 11.71
CA ASP A 44 11.31 -1.32 11.77
C ASP A 44 10.29 -0.17 11.75
N LEU A 45 8.99 -0.49 11.67
CA LEU A 45 7.91 0.48 11.70
C LEU A 45 7.30 0.53 13.11
N GLU A 46 7.56 1.63 13.81
CA GLU A 46 6.92 1.93 15.08
C GLU A 46 5.46 2.33 14.87
N GLY A 47 4.58 1.82 15.72
CA GLY A 47 3.17 2.18 15.76
C GLY A 47 2.94 3.58 16.34
N PRO A 48 1.67 4.00 16.47
CA PRO A 48 1.32 5.31 17.00
C PRO A 48 1.75 5.50 18.45
N LYS A 49 1.94 6.76 18.84
CA LYS A 49 2.28 7.14 20.22
C LYS A 49 1.28 6.52 21.20
N PRO A 50 1.75 5.93 22.31
CA PRO A 50 0.86 5.34 23.30
C PRO A 50 -0.15 6.35 23.87
N GLY A 51 -1.34 5.87 24.19
CA GLY A 51 -2.40 6.66 24.79
C GLY A 51 -3.79 6.27 24.31
N LYS A 52 -4.77 7.11 24.63
CA LYS A 52 -6.16 6.91 24.24
C LYS A 52 -6.38 7.51 22.85
N TRP A 53 -6.87 6.68 21.93
CA TRP A 53 -7.13 7.05 20.55
C TRP A 53 -8.60 6.88 20.21
N LYS A 54 -9.17 7.87 19.54
CA LYS A 54 -10.49 7.81 18.90
C LYS A 54 -10.29 7.41 17.43
N MET A 55 -10.80 6.25 17.05
CA MET A 55 -10.73 5.72 15.69
C MET A 55 -12.12 5.77 15.05
N THR A 56 -12.26 6.54 13.97
CA THR A 56 -13.47 6.60 13.16
C THR A 56 -13.24 5.84 11.85
N THR A 57 -13.96 4.75 11.67
CA THR A 57 -13.89 3.86 10.51
C THR A 57 -15.08 4.08 9.60
N ASN A 58 -14.81 4.40 8.34
CA ASN A 58 -15.80 4.48 7.27
C ASN A 58 -15.60 3.26 6.37
N LEU A 59 -16.61 2.43 6.21
CA LEU A 59 -16.56 1.25 5.35
C LEU A 59 -17.58 1.44 4.23
N SER A 60 -17.18 1.24 2.96
CA SER A 60 -18.10 1.45 1.83
C SER A 60 -19.33 0.53 1.86
N ALA A 61 -19.20 -0.64 2.47
CA ALA A 61 -20.28 -1.61 2.66
C ALA A 61 -21.19 -1.29 3.86
N ALA A 62 -20.88 -0.28 4.69
CA ALA A 62 -21.64 0.09 5.87
C ALA A 62 -22.26 1.50 5.74
N PRO A 63 -23.52 1.70 6.16
CA PRO A 63 -24.23 2.96 5.96
C PRO A 63 -23.78 4.10 6.89
N LYS A 64 -23.09 3.79 7.98
CA LYS A 64 -22.65 4.78 8.98
C LYS A 64 -21.21 4.51 9.42
N PRO A 65 -20.42 5.56 9.68
CA PRO A 65 -19.09 5.40 10.27
C PRO A 65 -19.19 4.81 11.67
N VAL A 66 -18.27 3.93 12.02
CA VAL A 66 -18.13 3.38 13.37
C VAL A 66 -17.02 4.12 14.08
N THR A 67 -17.30 4.68 15.25
CA THR A 67 -16.28 5.34 16.08
C THR A 67 -16.07 4.54 17.35
N VAL A 68 -14.81 4.24 17.66
CA VAL A 68 -14.39 3.55 18.87
C VAL A 68 -13.27 4.34 19.54
N GLU A 69 -13.27 4.36 20.87
CA GLU A 69 -12.15 4.87 21.65
C GLU A 69 -11.43 3.69 22.28
N THR A 70 -10.11 3.60 22.09
CA THR A 70 -9.32 2.49 22.60
C THR A 70 -7.97 2.96 23.10
N CYS A 71 -7.44 2.23 24.07
CA CYS A 71 -6.09 2.40 24.57
C CYS A 71 -5.10 1.67 23.68
N VAL A 72 -4.15 2.41 23.14
CA VAL A 72 -3.09 1.88 22.29
C VAL A 72 -1.79 1.92 23.08
N ALA A 73 -1.21 0.75 23.31
CA ALA A 73 0.14 0.61 23.86
C ALA A 73 1.18 0.80 22.76
N GLN A 74 2.45 1.00 23.15
CA GLN A 74 3.55 0.96 22.19
C GLN A 74 3.56 -0.42 21.52
N THR A 75 3.46 -0.44 20.20
CA THR A 75 3.42 -1.68 19.42
C THR A 75 4.15 -1.48 18.11
N SER A 76 4.87 -2.51 17.65
CA SER A 76 5.44 -2.52 16.30
C SER A 76 4.43 -3.09 15.30
N PHE A 77 4.63 -2.85 14.01
CA PHE A 77 3.80 -3.52 12.99
C PHE A 77 3.96 -5.05 13.05
N LYS A 78 5.14 -5.55 13.44
CA LYS A 78 5.36 -6.98 13.71
C LYS A 78 4.45 -7.52 14.83
N ASP A 79 4.26 -6.78 15.91
CA ASP A 79 3.37 -7.19 17.00
C ASP A 79 1.91 -7.18 16.56
N MET A 80 1.53 -6.20 15.73
CA MET A 80 0.21 -6.18 15.09
C MET A 80 0.00 -7.41 14.21
N ASP A 81 1.02 -7.83 13.48
CA ASP A 81 0.97 -9.03 12.64
C ASP A 81 0.85 -10.31 13.46
N ALA A 82 1.59 -10.40 14.57
CA ALA A 82 1.45 -11.50 15.51
C ALA A 82 0.02 -11.56 16.09
N ALA A 83 -0.57 -10.41 16.43
CA ALA A 83 -1.95 -10.33 16.92
C ALA A 83 -2.97 -10.78 15.87
N LYS A 84 -2.78 -10.44 14.59
CA LYS A 84 -3.62 -10.94 13.49
C LYS A 84 -3.56 -12.47 13.36
N GLN A 85 -2.36 -13.04 13.45
CA GLN A 85 -2.16 -14.49 13.40
C GLN A 85 -2.85 -15.18 14.59
N GLN A 86 -2.75 -14.62 15.79
CA GLN A 86 -3.49 -15.09 16.97
C GLN A 86 -5.00 -15.01 16.79
N ALA A 87 -5.50 -14.01 16.06
CA ALA A 87 -6.90 -13.87 15.67
C ALA A 87 -7.33 -14.80 14.52
N GLY A 88 -6.47 -15.73 14.09
CA GLY A 88 -6.78 -16.70 13.03
C GLY A 88 -6.67 -16.14 11.61
N VAL A 89 -5.90 -15.07 11.43
CA VAL A 89 -5.61 -14.48 10.11
C VAL A 89 -4.20 -14.86 9.68
N THR A 90 -4.07 -15.68 8.64
CA THR A 90 -2.77 -16.12 8.12
C THR A 90 -2.45 -15.42 6.81
N CYS A 91 -1.40 -14.59 6.78
CA CYS A 91 -0.97 -13.90 5.57
C CYS A 91 0.11 -14.68 4.81
N SER A 92 -0.15 -14.99 3.53
CA SER A 92 0.85 -15.58 2.62
C SER A 92 1.78 -14.52 2.05
N GLU A 93 1.29 -13.30 1.93
CA GLU A 93 2.07 -12.13 1.53
C GLU A 93 1.74 -10.98 2.47
N GLN A 94 2.78 -10.28 2.92
CA GLN A 94 2.62 -9.03 3.62
C GLN A 94 3.87 -8.18 3.45
N SER A 95 3.69 -6.96 2.96
CA SER A 95 4.79 -6.01 2.76
C SER A 95 4.37 -4.62 3.19
N TYR A 96 5.34 -3.87 3.70
CA TYR A 96 5.21 -2.45 3.99
C TYR A 96 6.40 -1.72 3.38
N ARG A 97 6.16 -0.55 2.80
CA ARG A 97 7.22 0.32 2.30
C ARG A 97 6.86 1.76 2.59
N ARG A 98 7.87 2.62 2.72
CA ARG A 98 7.65 4.05 2.73
C ARG A 98 7.49 4.59 1.32
N GLU A 99 6.56 5.51 1.17
CA GLU A 99 6.31 6.24 -0.05
C GLU A 99 6.22 7.74 0.31
N GLY A 100 7.37 8.40 0.30
CA GLY A 100 7.50 9.75 0.86
C GLY A 100 7.26 9.76 2.37
N ALA A 101 6.25 10.52 2.81
CA ALA A 101 5.83 10.57 4.22
C ALA A 101 4.84 9.46 4.60
N ASP A 102 4.29 8.76 3.62
CA ASP A 102 3.29 7.71 3.83
C ASP A 102 3.94 6.34 4.01
N ILE A 103 3.20 5.43 4.62
CA ILE A 103 3.49 3.99 4.60
C ILE A 103 2.42 3.33 3.75
N VAL A 104 2.83 2.55 2.76
CA VAL A 104 1.91 1.76 1.94
C VAL A 104 2.16 0.29 2.19
N GLY A 105 1.08 -0.46 2.35
CA GLY A 105 1.10 -1.88 2.68
C GLY A 105 0.30 -2.70 1.70
N HIS A 106 0.79 -3.89 1.37
CA HIS A 106 0.07 -4.90 0.61
C HIS A 106 0.00 -6.19 1.43
N SER A 107 -1.14 -6.85 1.41
CA SER A 107 -1.32 -8.12 2.10
C SER A 107 -2.24 -9.06 1.32
N VAL A 108 -1.90 -10.34 1.36
CA VAL A 108 -2.75 -11.44 0.93
C VAL A 108 -2.89 -12.37 2.12
N CYS A 109 -4.06 -12.34 2.74
CA CYS A 109 -4.34 -13.10 3.94
C CYS A 109 -5.50 -14.08 3.74
N THR A 110 -5.49 -15.14 4.52
CA THR A 110 -6.57 -16.10 4.64
C THR A 110 -7.09 -16.03 6.06
N ILE A 111 -8.36 -15.68 6.21
CA ILE A 111 -9.05 -15.74 7.51
C ILE A 111 -9.63 -17.14 7.73
N GLN A 112 -9.93 -17.45 9.00
CA GLN A 112 -10.62 -18.69 9.35
C GLN A 112 -11.86 -18.91 8.48
N GLY A 113 -11.99 -20.13 7.93
CA GLY A 113 -13.02 -20.46 6.93
C GLY A 113 -12.55 -20.41 5.48
N GLY A 114 -11.26 -20.12 5.22
CA GLY A 114 -10.64 -20.24 3.91
C GLY A 114 -10.85 -19.05 2.98
N MET A 115 -11.44 -17.96 3.49
CA MET A 115 -11.66 -16.74 2.71
C MET A 115 -10.34 -15.97 2.55
N LYS A 116 -9.96 -15.74 1.29
CA LYS A 116 -8.84 -14.90 0.91
C LYS A 116 -9.25 -13.42 0.99
N VAL A 117 -8.39 -12.63 1.60
CA VAL A 117 -8.55 -11.20 1.82
C VAL A 117 -7.29 -10.52 1.29
N ILE A 118 -7.41 -9.82 0.17
CA ILE A 118 -6.32 -9.07 -0.45
C ILE A 118 -6.54 -7.61 -0.08
N THR A 119 -5.57 -6.98 0.57
CA THR A 119 -5.70 -5.59 1.01
C THR A 119 -4.50 -4.77 0.60
N ASP A 120 -4.77 -3.68 -0.12
CA ASP A 120 -3.85 -2.58 -0.34
C ASP A 120 -4.19 -1.45 0.63
N SER A 121 -3.20 -0.89 1.30
CA SER A 121 -3.38 0.15 2.31
C SER A 121 -2.38 1.28 2.15
N ARG A 122 -2.80 2.49 2.50
CA ARG A 122 -1.97 3.68 2.65
C ARG A 122 -2.24 4.28 4.02
N ILE A 123 -1.17 4.52 4.76
CA ILE A 123 -1.16 5.14 6.08
C ILE A 123 -0.47 6.49 5.93
N SER A 124 -1.16 7.55 6.32
CA SER A 124 -0.72 8.93 6.13
C SER A 124 -0.91 9.74 7.40
N GLY A 125 -0.08 10.74 7.62
CA GLY A 125 -0.20 11.69 8.73
C GLY A 125 0.80 11.47 9.86
N ASP A 126 0.46 11.96 11.04
CA ASP A 126 1.34 12.01 12.21
C ASP A 126 0.89 10.98 13.27
N PHE A 127 1.76 10.01 13.49
CA PHE A 127 1.58 8.91 14.44
C PHE A 127 1.56 9.38 15.90
N THR A 128 1.84 10.65 16.19
CA THR A 128 1.78 11.23 17.54
C THR A 128 0.46 11.92 17.87
N SER A 129 -0.33 12.31 16.87
CA SER A 129 -1.51 13.15 17.05
C SER A 129 -2.72 12.72 16.21
N ARG A 130 -2.53 12.50 14.90
CA ARG A 130 -3.59 12.13 13.97
C ARG A 130 -3.01 11.51 12.70
N TYR A 131 -3.51 10.32 12.36
CA TYR A 131 -3.18 9.64 11.12
C TYR A 131 -4.43 9.02 10.48
N THR A 132 -4.34 8.71 9.19
CA THR A 132 -5.40 8.04 8.43
C THR A 132 -4.88 6.75 7.82
N ILE A 133 -5.76 5.75 7.73
CA ILE A 133 -5.53 4.53 6.97
C ILE A 133 -6.61 4.46 5.90
N ASP A 134 -6.22 4.53 4.64
CA ASP A 134 -7.07 4.24 3.49
C ASP A 134 -6.73 2.84 2.98
N ALA A 135 -7.72 1.95 2.89
CA ALA A 135 -7.53 0.58 2.46
C ALA A 135 -8.57 0.18 1.42
N LYS A 136 -8.13 -0.60 0.43
CA LYS A 136 -8.97 -1.28 -0.54
C LYS A 136 -8.81 -2.78 -0.32
N THR A 137 -9.92 -3.46 -0.06
CA THR A 137 -9.95 -4.88 0.26
C THR A 137 -10.79 -5.64 -0.76
N VAL A 138 -10.27 -6.76 -1.23
CA VAL A 138 -10.96 -7.73 -2.09
C VAL A 138 -11.10 -9.05 -1.33
N MET A 139 -12.30 -9.63 -1.33
CA MET A 139 -12.62 -10.88 -0.63
C MET A 139 -12.98 -11.99 -1.60
N ASP A 140 -12.47 -13.21 -1.36
CA ASP A 140 -12.71 -14.39 -2.19
C ASP A 140 -12.76 -15.70 -1.36
N PRO A 141 -13.88 -16.44 -1.32
CA PRO A 141 -15.19 -16.05 -1.85
C PRO A 141 -15.80 -14.92 -1.02
N ALA A 142 -16.41 -13.95 -1.69
CA ALA A 142 -17.11 -12.87 -1.01
C ALA A 142 -18.42 -13.38 -0.37
N PRO A 143 -18.76 -13.01 0.88
CA PRO A 143 -20.02 -13.40 1.52
C PRO A 143 -21.26 -12.91 0.76
N THR A 144 -21.15 -11.74 0.13
CA THR A 144 -22.16 -11.18 -0.76
C THR A 144 -21.48 -10.50 -1.96
N PRO A 145 -22.17 -10.32 -3.10
CA PRO A 145 -21.60 -9.61 -4.24
C PRO A 145 -21.14 -8.18 -3.90
N ALA A 146 -21.84 -7.50 -2.99
CA ALA A 146 -21.50 -6.15 -2.53
C ALA A 146 -20.22 -6.10 -1.68
N MET A 147 -19.78 -7.23 -1.12
CA MET A 147 -18.58 -7.36 -0.28
C MET A 147 -17.36 -7.84 -1.08
N LYS A 148 -17.50 -8.07 -2.40
CA LYS A 148 -16.39 -8.52 -3.25
C LYS A 148 -15.23 -7.54 -3.21
N GLU A 149 -15.54 -6.26 -3.24
CA GLU A 149 -14.58 -5.17 -3.08
C GLU A 149 -15.15 -4.18 -2.08
N THR A 150 -14.34 -3.74 -1.14
CA THR A 150 -14.74 -2.77 -0.12
C THR A 150 -13.60 -1.80 0.13
N THR A 151 -13.93 -0.53 0.28
CA THR A 151 -12.96 0.49 0.71
C THR A 151 -13.21 0.83 2.18
N MET A 152 -12.13 1.07 2.89
CA MET A 152 -12.13 1.43 4.29
C MET A 152 -11.27 2.67 4.50
N LYS A 153 -11.80 3.66 5.20
CA LYS A 153 -11.04 4.82 5.69
C LYS A 153 -11.14 4.91 7.20
N VAL A 154 -10.01 4.70 7.87
CA VAL A 154 -9.86 4.90 9.31
C VAL A 154 -9.21 6.26 9.54
N THR A 155 -9.79 7.05 10.43
CA THR A 155 -9.19 8.26 10.96
C THR A 155 -8.92 8.04 12.43
N ALA A 156 -7.66 8.10 12.84
CA ALA A 156 -7.24 7.93 14.22
C ALA A 156 -6.80 9.28 14.78
N GLU A 157 -7.33 9.64 15.95
CA GLU A 157 -7.00 10.87 16.68
C GLU A 157 -6.62 10.55 18.11
N ARG A 158 -5.47 11.05 18.57
CA ARG A 158 -5.06 10.90 19.96
C ARG A 158 -5.87 11.88 20.82
N ILE A 159 -6.61 11.35 21.79
CA ILE A 159 -7.48 12.14 22.66
C ILE A 159 -6.97 12.26 24.10
N GLY A 160 -5.87 11.59 24.44
CA GLY A 160 -5.25 11.71 25.75
C GLY A 160 -4.34 10.54 26.10
N ASP A 161 -3.99 10.45 27.36
CA ASP A 161 -3.36 9.28 27.94
C ASP A 161 -4.43 8.23 28.30
N CYS A 162 -3.97 7.00 28.45
CA CYS A 162 -4.68 5.95 29.17
C CYS A 162 -4.25 6.02 30.64
#